data_AF-A0A9P6Z1X9-F1
#
_entry.id   AF-A0A9P6Z1X9-F1
#
_cell.length_a   1.000
_cell.length_b   1.000
_cell.length_c   1.000
_cell.angle_alpha   90.00
_cell.angle_beta   90.00
_cell.angle_gamma   90.00
#
_symmetry.space_group_name_H-M   'P 1'
#
loop_
_entity.id
_entity.type
_entity.pdbx_description
1 polymer ?
#
loop_
_entity_poly.entity_id
_entity_poly.type
_entity_poly.pdbx_seq_one_letter_code
_entity_poly.pdbx_strand_id
1 'polypeptide(L)'
;MFIQVELLNEFFFQFPREVDNRLVYEMDRQQIQQFARENPPILRHLELQERKMKLEEVMDKLNYLVRRQADRQSSSYSGNTKPNPYM
;
A
#
# COMPACT_ATOMS: atom_id res chain seq x y z
N MET A 1 6.29 -7.56 52.94
CA MET A 1 6.19 -6.90 51.62
C MET A 1 7.23 -7.51 50.67
N PHE A 2 7.02 -8.74 50.19
CA PHE A 2 7.99 -9.41 49.29
C PHE A 2 7.39 -9.58 47.89
N ILE A 3 6.14 -10.05 47.81
CA ILE A 3 5.39 -10.22 46.54
C ILE A 3 5.22 -8.89 45.78
N GLN A 4 5.04 -7.75 46.47
CA GLN A 4 4.84 -6.46 45.78
C GLN A 4 6.11 -5.88 45.17
N VAL A 5 7.27 -5.98 45.83
CA VAL A 5 8.48 -5.26 45.40
C VAL A 5 9.24 -6.04 44.33
N GLU A 6 9.31 -7.36 44.44
CA GLU A 6 10.02 -8.21 43.47
C GLU A 6 9.15 -8.43 42.21
N LEU A 7 7.89 -8.81 42.37
CA LEU A 7 7.01 -9.17 41.26
C LEU A 7 6.57 -7.97 40.41
N LEU A 8 6.23 -6.83 41.04
CA LEU A 8 5.79 -5.66 40.27
C LEU A 8 6.95 -5.02 39.52
N ASN A 9 8.14 -4.92 40.15
CA ASN A 9 9.31 -4.40 39.44
C ASN A 9 9.66 -5.29 38.26
N GLU A 10 9.73 -6.61 38.45
CA GLU A 10 10.00 -7.54 37.35
C GLU A 10 8.94 -7.44 36.24
N PHE A 11 7.65 -7.40 36.60
CA PHE A 11 6.57 -7.24 35.64
C PHE A 11 6.71 -5.94 34.83
N PHE A 12 6.93 -4.79 35.47
CA PHE A 12 7.07 -3.52 34.74
C PHE A 12 8.31 -3.46 33.85
N PHE A 13 9.38 -4.19 34.19
CA PHE A 13 10.59 -4.25 33.37
C PHE A 13 10.51 -5.24 32.21
N GLN A 14 9.84 -6.38 32.39
CA GLN A 14 9.77 -7.44 31.38
C GLN A 14 8.56 -7.29 30.46
N PHE A 15 7.40 -6.89 30.99
CA PHE A 15 6.15 -6.83 30.24
C PHE A 15 6.23 -5.97 28.97
N PRO A 16 6.77 -4.73 29.00
CA PRO A 16 6.86 -3.92 27.77
C PRO A 16 7.72 -4.59 26.69
N ARG A 17 8.83 -5.22 27.07
CA ARG A 17 9.73 -5.91 26.13
C ARG A 17 9.08 -7.15 25.55
N GLU A 18 8.36 -7.90 26.36
CA GLU A 18 7.69 -9.11 25.90
C GLU A 18 6.48 -8.80 25.02
N VAL A 19 5.74 -7.73 25.32
CA VAL A 19 4.68 -7.20 24.46
C VAL A 19 5.24 -6.76 23.11
N ASP A 20 6.32 -5.98 23.10
CA ASP A 20 7.00 -5.59 21.85
C ASP A 20 7.48 -6.81 21.08
N ASN A 21 8.08 -7.80 21.75
CA ASN A 21 8.58 -8.99 21.09
C ASN A 21 7.46 -9.77 20.39
N ARG A 22 6.35 -9.99 21.09
CA ARG A 22 5.20 -10.72 20.55
C ARG A 22 4.51 -9.94 19.42
N LEU A 23 4.33 -8.63 19.58
CA LEU A 23 3.64 -7.80 18.59
C LEU A 23 4.49 -7.54 17.33
N VAL A 24 5.79 -7.28 17.48
CA VAL A 24 6.67 -6.83 16.40
C VAL A 24 7.37 -7.99 15.70
N TYR A 25 7.81 -9.01 16.45
CA TYR A 25 8.64 -10.08 15.88
C TYR A 25 7.88 -11.39 15.65
N GLU A 26 6.83 -11.68 16.41
CA GLU A 26 6.10 -12.97 16.29
C GLU A 26 4.85 -12.90 15.43
N MET A 27 4.24 -11.72 15.26
CA MET A 27 3.05 -11.59 14.43
C MET A 27 3.40 -11.61 12.93
N ASP A 28 2.82 -12.56 12.20
CA ASP A 28 2.86 -12.57 10.75
C ASP A 28 1.98 -11.45 10.15
N ARG A 29 2.27 -11.02 8.93
CA ARG A 29 1.52 -9.98 8.21
C ARG A 29 0.02 -10.26 8.15
N GLN A 30 -0.37 -11.53 8.01
CA GLN A 30 -1.79 -11.91 8.02
C GLN A 30 -2.45 -11.70 9.38
N GLN A 31 -1.74 -12.04 10.46
CA GLN A 31 -2.23 -11.85 11.84
C GLN A 31 -2.33 -10.36 12.18
N ILE A 32 -1.37 -9.54 11.74
CA ILE A 32 -1.41 -8.09 11.91
C ILE A 32 -2.63 -7.50 11.19
N GLN A 33 -2.92 -7.94 9.96
CA GLN A 33 -4.10 -7.50 9.23
C GLN A 33 -5.40 -7.92 9.93
N GLN A 34 -5.46 -9.15 10.45
CA GLN A 34 -6.64 -9.62 11.17
C GLN A 34 -6.87 -8.81 12.45
N PHE A 35 -5.81 -8.58 13.24
CA PHE A 35 -5.85 -7.75 14.43
C PHE A 35 -6.31 -6.32 14.13
N ALA A 36 -5.78 -5.69 13.08
CA ALA A 36 -6.18 -4.34 12.68
C ALA A 36 -7.67 -4.27 12.27
N ARG A 37 -8.25 -5.36 11.74
CA ARG A 37 -9.65 -5.44 11.33
C ARG A 37 -10.63 -5.62 12.49
N GLU A 38 -10.18 -5.97 13.68
CA GLU A 38 -11.05 -6.12 14.86
C GLU A 38 -11.66 -4.78 15.30
N ASN A 39 -11.00 -3.66 15.01
CA ASN A 39 -11.48 -2.34 15.38
C ASN A 39 -12.34 -1.72 14.25
N PRO A 40 -13.66 -1.51 14.43
CA PRO A 40 -14.56 -1.10 13.35
C PRO A 40 -14.19 0.19 12.59
N PRO A 41 -13.69 1.28 13.21
CA PRO A 41 -13.22 2.46 12.51
C PRO A 41 -11.96 2.20 11.68
N ILE A 42 -11.04 1.36 12.17
CA ILE A 42 -9.81 1.00 11.46
C ILE A 42 -10.16 0.15 10.23
N LEU A 43 -11.05 -0.83 10.38
CA LEU A 43 -11.54 -1.65 9.28
C LEU A 43 -12.10 -0.77 8.15
N ARG A 44 -12.99 0.17 8.46
CA ARG A 44 -13.56 1.10 7.47
C ARG A 44 -12.47 1.92 6.76
N HIS A 45 -11.45 2.35 7.49
CA HIS A 45 -10.35 3.09 6.91
C HIS A 45 -9.54 2.22 5.94
N LEU A 46 -9.20 0.99 6.35
CA LEU A 46 -8.46 0.04 5.51
C LEU A 46 -9.22 -0.30 4.22
N GLU A 47 -10.53 -0.58 4.32
CA GLU A 47 -11.35 -0.85 3.14
C GLU A 47 -11.43 0.35 2.18
N LEU A 48 -11.53 1.57 2.72
CA LEU A 48 -11.52 2.79 1.91
C LEU A 48 -10.19 2.97 1.19
N GLN A 49 -9.07 2.78 1.89
CA GLN A 49 -7.72 2.86 1.30
C GLN A 49 -7.52 1.79 0.23
N GLU A 50 -7.98 0.56 0.46
CA GLU A 50 -7.88 -0.52 -0.52
C GLU A 50 -8.65 -0.20 -1.81
N ARG A 51 -9.88 0.32 -1.68
CA ARG A 51 -10.69 0.76 -2.84
C ARG A 51 -10.01 1.89 -3.59
N LYS A 52 -9.46 2.88 -2.86
CA LYS A 52 -8.74 3.99 -3.44
C LYS A 52 -7.53 3.52 -4.25
N MET A 53 -6.66 2.70 -3.67
CA MET A 53 -5.46 2.20 -4.37
C MET A 53 -5.81 1.45 -5.65
N LYS A 54 -6.85 0.61 -5.65
CA LYS A 54 -7.29 -0.10 -6.86
C LYS A 54 -7.77 0.84 -7.95
N LEU A 55 -8.52 1.89 -7.58
CA LEU A 55 -8.99 2.89 -8.53
C LEU A 55 -7.84 3.72 -9.11
N GLU A 56 -6.87 4.09 -8.28
CA GLU A 56 -5.64 4.77 -8.72
C GLU A 56 -4.84 3.91 -9.70
N GLU A 57 -4.65 2.62 -9.40
CA GLU A 57 -3.97 1.68 -10.30
C GLU A 57 -4.67 1.55 -11.66
N VAL A 58 -6.00 1.47 -11.66
CA VAL A 58 -6.79 1.42 -12.89
C VAL A 58 -6.66 2.72 -13.67
N MET A 59 -6.72 3.87 -13.00
CA MET A 59 -6.58 5.18 -13.64
C MET A 59 -5.21 5.33 -14.30
N ASP A 60 -4.14 4.90 -13.64
CA ASP A 60 -2.78 4.94 -14.19
C ASP A 60 -2.66 4.06 -15.44
N LYS A 61 -3.22 2.85 -15.42
CA LYS A 61 -3.24 1.95 -16.59
C LYS A 61 -4.03 2.55 -17.75
N LEU A 62 -5.18 3.17 -17.49
CA LEU A 62 -5.99 3.82 -18.52
C LEU A 62 -5.24 5.03 -19.13
N ASN A 63 -4.64 5.88 -18.29
CA ASN A 63 -3.84 7.01 -18.75
C ASN A 63 -2.66 6.56 -19.62
N TYR A 64 -1.98 5.48 -19.23
CA TYR A 64 -0.92 4.88 -20.03
C TYR A 64 -1.42 4.43 -21.41
N LEU A 65 -2.57 3.77 -21.47
CA LEU A 65 -3.17 3.32 -22.73
C LEU A 65 -3.58 4.48 -23.63
N VAL A 66 -4.19 5.53 -23.09
CA VAL A 66 -4.60 6.72 -23.84
C VAL A 66 -3.38 7.42 -24.45
N ARG A 67 -2.31 7.63 -23.68
CA ARG A 67 -1.05 8.21 -24.19
C ARG A 67 -0.48 7.37 -25.34
N ARG A 68 -0.43 6.05 -25.17
CA ARG A 68 0.05 5.13 -26.20
C ARG A 68 -0.79 5.17 -27.49
N GLN A 69 -2.10 5.37 -27.38
CA GLN A 69 -2.98 5.52 -28.56
C GLN A 69 -2.73 6.85 -29.28
N ALA A 70 -2.56 7.95 -28.55
CA ALA A 70 -2.23 9.24 -29.12
C ALA A 70 -0.88 9.22 -29.88
N ASP A 71 0.14 8.58 -29.31
CA ASP A 71 1.45 8.39 -29.96
C ASP A 71 1.36 7.58 -31.27
N ARG A 72 0.45 6.60 -31.34
CA ARG A 72 0.22 5.83 -32.56
C ARG A 72 -0.45 6.67 -33.65
N GLN A 73 -1.40 7.53 -33.29
CA GLN A 73 -2.11 8.40 -34.24
C GLN A 73 -1.23 9.53 -34.78
N SER A 74 -0.32 10.07 -33.98
CA SER A 74 0.67 11.07 -34.45
C SER A 74 1.68 10.45 -35.41
N SER A 75 2.13 9.22 -35.14
CA SER A 75 3.10 8.52 -36.01
C SER A 75 2.52 8.15 -37.39
N SER A 76 1.19 7.94 -37.51
CA SER A 76 0.54 7.69 -38.80
C SER A 76 0.45 8.92 -39.72
N TYR A 77 0.53 10.14 -39.18
CA TYR A 77 0.47 11.37 -39.99
C TYR A 77 1.83 11.80 -40.55
N SER A 78 2.95 11.34 -39.98
CA SER A 78 4.31 11.72 -40.41
C SER A 78 4.87 10.88 -41.57
N GLY A 79 4.17 9.83 -42.02
CA GLY A 79 4.70 8.86 -42.99
C GLY A 79 4.49 9.19 -44.47
N ASN A 80 3.81 10.30 -44.83
CA ASN A 80 3.32 10.51 -46.20
C ASN A 80 3.80 11.78 -46.92
N THR A 81 4.83 12.47 -46.42
CA THR A 81 5.43 13.62 -47.13
C THR A 81 6.79 13.23 -47.72
N LYS A 82 6.77 12.51 -48.85
CA LYS A 82 7.90 12.59 -49.79
C LYS A 82 7.84 13.97 -50.45
N PRO A 83 8.91 14.80 -50.42
CA PRO A 83 8.92 16.05 -51.16
C PRO A 83 8.88 15.72 -52.65
N ASN A 84 7.99 16.40 -53.39
CA ASN A 84 7.91 16.27 -54.84
C ASN A 84 9.26 16.72 -55.46
N PRO A 85 9.96 15.92 -56.28
CA PRO A 85 11.29 16.27 -56.80
C PRO A 85 11.26 17.28 -57.97
N TYR A 86 10.09 17.76 -58.37
CA TYR A 86 9.89 18.65 -59.51
C TYR A 86 9.24 19.96 -59.10
N MET A 87 9.91 20.69 -58.20
CA MET A 87 9.83 22.16 -58.10
C MET A 87 11.24 22.72 -57.98
#